data_AF-A0AAD9Z3E7-F1
#
_entry.id   AF-A0AAD9Z3E7-F1
#
_cell.length_a   1.000
_cell.length_b   1.000
_cell.length_c   1.000
_cell.angle_alpha   90.00
_cell.angle_beta   90.00
_cell.angle_gamma   90.00
#
_symmetry.space_group_name_H-M   'P 1'
#
loop_
_entity.id
_entity.type
_entity.pdbx_description
1 polymer ?
#
loop_
_entity_poly.entity_id
_entity_poly.type
_entity_poly.pdbx_seq_one_letter_code
_entity_poly.pdbx_strand_id
1 'polypeptide(L)'
;MIKSALFRNLALPEWMLEGTSFGEHGLELEYDCIVVRIASVRQRLSTLLKEKTGSQRTSQELTSTAEEPNKEARDIDKALQDWTAHFPSTWCYQRHTLSNPHPWLTRDFYSPIVYSYSSPAYAAVWNQYYATRMLINSTRLRVLKLSRPDSDDFAYEQRLECLSHMKIMTDDLASSLPFCLRRFKVTDSPNSSSHQNLITLDTNEDIKPCMVTIASSLRDVDVKQKLWFGSELAHLGRMVGIRVLECAETDQWLVL
;
A
#
# COMPACT_ATOMS: atom_id res chain seq x y z
N MET A 1 12.38 -12.37 4.35
CA MET A 1 11.73 -13.11 5.48
C MET A 1 10.54 -12.32 6.04
N ILE A 2 10.72 -11.05 6.43
CA ILE A 2 9.63 -10.17 6.93
C ILE A 2 8.45 -10.07 5.96
N LYS A 3 8.71 -9.80 4.67
CA LYS A 3 7.65 -9.78 3.64
C LYS A 3 6.84 -11.08 3.58
N SER A 4 7.50 -12.23 3.67
CA SER A 4 6.81 -13.53 3.71
C SER A 4 5.94 -13.68 4.95
N ALA A 5 6.41 -13.20 6.11
CA ALA A 5 5.63 -13.23 7.35
C ALA A 5 4.41 -12.32 7.28
N LEU A 6 4.54 -11.11 6.71
CA LEU A 6 3.41 -10.20 6.46
C LEU A 6 2.33 -10.83 5.58
N PHE A 7 2.74 -11.44 4.45
CA PHE A 7 1.81 -12.03 3.50
C PHE A 7 1.15 -13.32 4.02
N ARG A 8 1.86 -14.08 4.87
CA ARG A 8 1.37 -15.36 5.40
C ARG A 8 0.80 -15.28 6.82
N ASN A 9 0.76 -14.07 7.40
CA ASN A 9 0.35 -13.82 8.79
C ASN A 9 1.12 -14.69 9.81
N LEU A 10 2.43 -14.83 9.61
CA LEU A 10 3.30 -15.63 10.47
C LEU A 10 3.90 -14.78 11.57
N ALA A 11 4.16 -15.40 12.72
CA ALA A 11 4.97 -14.82 13.77
C ALA A 11 6.40 -14.57 13.26
N LEU A 12 6.97 -13.44 13.63
CA LEU A 12 8.40 -13.20 13.44
C LEU A 12 9.18 -13.78 14.63
N PRO A 13 10.35 -14.39 14.40
CA PRO A 13 11.20 -14.85 15.49
C PRO A 13 11.77 -13.65 16.28
N GLU A 14 12.05 -13.85 17.57
CA GLU A 14 12.44 -12.77 18.49
C GLU A 14 13.67 -11.98 18.01
N TRP A 15 14.65 -12.66 17.41
CA TRP A 15 15.85 -12.02 16.88
C TRP A 15 15.56 -11.06 15.72
N MET A 16 14.39 -11.12 15.08
CA MET A 16 14.00 -10.20 14.00
C MET A 16 13.23 -8.97 14.48
N LEU A 17 12.99 -8.83 15.78
CA LEU A 17 12.21 -7.73 16.32
C LEU A 17 13.03 -6.43 16.42
N GLU A 18 14.36 -6.53 16.52
CA GLU A 18 15.26 -5.40 16.72
C GLU A 18 16.33 -5.31 15.62
N GLY A 19 16.09 -4.45 14.63
CA GLY A 19 17.03 -4.18 13.53
C GLY A 19 18.35 -3.56 13.98
N THR A 20 18.36 -2.84 15.11
CA THR A 20 19.56 -2.20 15.68
C THR A 20 20.67 -3.22 15.99
N SER A 21 20.30 -4.43 16.38
CA SER A 21 21.23 -5.53 16.65
C SER A 21 22.00 -6.00 15.39
N PHE A 22 21.49 -5.66 14.20
CA PHE A 22 22.12 -5.92 12.90
C PHE A 22 22.84 -4.70 12.32
N GLY A 23 22.93 -3.59 13.06
CA GLY A 23 23.56 -2.36 12.60
C GLY A 23 22.69 -1.50 11.68
N GLU A 24 21.38 -1.77 11.60
CA GLU A 24 20.44 -0.94 10.85
C GLU A 24 20.18 0.38 11.57
N HIS A 25 20.20 1.50 10.84
CA HIS A 25 20.04 2.85 11.37
C HIS A 25 19.22 3.75 10.43
N GLY A 26 18.67 4.85 10.97
CA GLY A 26 17.97 5.88 10.19
C GLY A 26 16.59 5.46 9.69
N LEU A 27 16.16 6.03 8.55
CA LEU A 27 14.81 5.87 8.00
C LEU A 27 14.43 4.43 7.67
N GLU A 28 15.41 3.59 7.32
CA GLU A 28 15.19 2.18 7.01
C GLU A 28 14.84 1.41 8.28
N LEU A 29 15.59 1.61 9.38
CA LEU A 29 15.28 1.02 10.68
C LEU A 29 13.90 1.47 11.19
N GLU A 30 13.56 2.75 11.08
CA GLU A 30 12.25 3.26 11.48
C GLU A 30 11.13 2.53 10.74
N TYR A 31 11.29 2.36 9.42
CA TYR A 31 10.32 1.64 8.60
C TYR A 31 10.26 0.15 8.95
N ASP A 32 11.39 -0.52 9.13
CA ASP A 32 11.42 -1.95 9.44
C ASP A 32 10.77 -2.23 10.80
N CYS A 33 10.99 -1.37 11.80
CA CYS A 33 10.28 -1.41 13.08
C CYS A 33 8.74 -1.33 12.89
N ILE A 34 8.27 -0.43 12.03
CA ILE A 34 6.84 -0.32 11.70
C ILE A 34 6.33 -1.61 11.06
N VAL A 35 7.08 -2.18 10.11
CA VAL A 35 6.66 -3.41 9.41
C VAL A 35 6.63 -4.62 10.34
N VAL A 36 7.58 -4.74 11.25
CA VAL A 36 7.57 -5.79 12.30
C VAL A 36 6.29 -5.70 13.14
N ARG A 37 5.91 -4.49 13.56
CA ARG A 37 4.66 -4.24 14.30
C ARG A 37 3.43 -4.64 13.49
N ILE A 38 3.39 -4.33 12.20
CA ILE A 38 2.31 -4.77 11.29
C ILE A 38 2.20 -6.29 11.25
N ALA A 39 3.33 -6.99 11.13
CA ALA A 39 3.34 -8.46 11.11
C ALA A 39 2.74 -9.05 12.40
N SER A 40 3.10 -8.49 13.55
CA SER A 40 2.55 -8.87 14.86
C SER A 40 1.03 -8.66 14.93
N VAL A 41 0.52 -7.49 14.53
CA VAL A 41 -0.93 -7.20 14.51
C VAL A 41 -1.67 -8.17 13.59
N ARG A 42 -1.14 -8.44 12.39
CA ARG A 42 -1.76 -9.36 11.42
C ARG A 42 -1.77 -10.80 11.91
N GLN A 43 -0.70 -11.25 12.58
CA GLN A 43 -0.65 -12.56 13.21
C GLN A 43 -1.73 -12.67 14.30
N ARG A 44 -1.82 -11.70 15.20
CA ARG A 44 -2.83 -11.65 16.27
C ARG A 44 -4.25 -11.68 15.70
N LEU A 45 -4.52 -10.86 14.69
CA LEU A 45 -5.79 -10.89 13.96
C LEU A 45 -6.09 -12.27 13.36
N SER A 46 -5.09 -12.93 12.76
CA SER A 46 -5.27 -14.27 12.20
C SER A 46 -5.61 -15.30 13.27
N THR A 47 -5.05 -15.20 14.48
CA THR A 47 -5.39 -16.07 15.61
C THR A 47 -6.82 -15.82 16.08
N LEU A 48 -7.22 -14.55 16.26
CA LEU A 48 -8.59 -14.19 16.65
C LEU A 48 -9.64 -14.68 15.65
N LEU A 49 -9.35 -14.61 14.35
CA LEU A 49 -10.25 -15.13 13.32
C LEU A 49 -10.43 -16.66 13.42
N LYS A 50 -9.36 -17.40 13.72
CA LYS A 50 -9.41 -18.86 13.90
C LYS A 50 -10.23 -19.24 15.14
N GLU A 51 -10.02 -18.53 16.25
CA GLU A 51 -10.78 -18.75 17.50
C GLU A 51 -12.29 -18.49 17.31
N LYS A 52 -12.65 -17.45 16.53
CA LYS A 52 -14.04 -17.15 16.16
C LYS A 52 -14.67 -18.28 15.35
N THR A 53 -13.96 -18.81 14.36
CA THR A 53 -14.46 -19.94 13.53
C THR A 53 -14.57 -21.23 14.33
N GLY A 54 -13.69 -21.44 15.30
CA GLY A 54 -13.73 -22.60 16.21
C GLY A 54 -14.76 -22.51 17.34
N SER A 55 -15.59 -21.45 17.38
CA SER A 55 -16.55 -21.16 18.45
C SER A 55 -15.94 -21.15 19.86
N GLN A 56 -14.63 -20.85 19.98
CA GLN A 56 -13.89 -20.90 21.24
C GLN A 56 -14.10 -19.66 22.12
N ARG A 57 -14.63 -18.56 21.57
CA ARG A 57 -14.87 -17.31 22.31
C ARG A 57 -16.25 -16.74 22.02
N THR A 58 -16.82 -16.09 23.02
CA THR A 58 -18.05 -15.31 22.89
C THR A 58 -17.80 -14.03 22.08
N SER A 59 -18.87 -13.44 21.53
CA SER A 59 -18.77 -12.18 20.78
C SER A 59 -18.15 -11.05 21.61
N GLN A 60 -18.46 -10.99 22.91
CA GLN A 60 -17.97 -9.95 23.82
C GLN A 60 -16.48 -10.08 24.13
N GLU A 61 -15.97 -11.29 24.32
CA GLU A 61 -14.53 -11.55 24.50
C GLU A 61 -13.73 -11.25 23.24
N LEU A 62 -14.31 -11.50 22.07
CA LEU A 62 -13.70 -11.13 20.79
C LEU A 62 -13.62 -9.61 20.64
N THR A 63 -14.66 -8.88 21.05
CA THR A 63 -14.65 -7.41 21.03
C THR A 63 -13.53 -6.84 21.89
N SER A 64 -13.43 -7.25 23.16
CA SER A 64 -12.41 -6.75 24.08
C SER A 64 -11.00 -7.12 23.61
N THR A 65 -10.81 -8.33 23.08
CA THR A 65 -9.49 -8.75 22.58
C THR A 65 -9.11 -8.07 21.27
N ALA A 66 -10.08 -7.62 20.47
CA ALA A 66 -9.84 -6.91 19.22
C ALA A 66 -9.55 -5.41 19.40
N GLU A 67 -9.86 -4.82 20.55
CA GLU A 67 -9.58 -3.41 20.85
C GLU A 67 -8.07 -3.10 20.86
N GLU A 68 -7.25 -3.98 21.45
CA GLU A 68 -5.81 -3.79 21.52
C GLU A 68 -5.14 -3.86 20.13
N PRO A 69 -5.40 -4.86 19.26
CA PRO A 69 -4.96 -4.82 17.86
C PRO A 69 -5.46 -3.61 17.07
N ASN A 70 -6.68 -3.10 17.35
CA ASN A 70 -7.20 -1.91 16.67
C ASN A 70 -6.41 -0.66 17.08
N LYS A 71 -6.13 -0.50 18.38
CA LYS A 71 -5.32 0.60 18.91
C LYS A 71 -3.92 0.56 18.32
N GLU A 72 -3.26 -0.60 18.37
CA GLU A 72 -1.92 -0.77 17.81
C GLU A 72 -1.90 -0.48 16.30
N ALA A 73 -2.91 -0.93 15.54
CA ALA A 73 -3.01 -0.61 14.11
C ALA A 73 -3.13 0.89 13.83
N ARG A 74 -3.85 1.63 14.67
CA ARG A 74 -3.95 3.09 14.58
C ARG A 74 -2.62 3.77 14.93
N ASP A 75 -1.94 3.29 15.97
CA ASP A 75 -0.65 3.84 16.40
C ASP A 75 0.44 3.57 15.33
N ILE A 76 0.38 2.42 14.65
CA ILE A 76 1.21 2.11 13.46
C ILE A 76 0.88 3.05 12.29
N ASP A 77 -0.40 3.29 11.99
CA ASP A 77 -0.81 4.18 10.91
C ASP A 77 -0.31 5.62 11.14
N LYS A 78 -0.31 6.06 12.40
CA LYS A 78 0.28 7.34 12.82
C LYS A 78 1.80 7.34 12.71
N ALA A 79 2.48 6.29 13.16
CA ALA A 79 3.94 6.16 13.02
C ALA A 79 4.37 6.21 11.54
N LEU A 80 3.59 5.64 10.62
CA LEU A 80 3.84 5.76 9.18
C LEU A 80 3.75 7.21 8.69
N GLN A 81 2.80 8.01 9.20
CA GLN A 81 2.73 9.44 8.85
C GLN A 81 3.95 10.18 9.40
N ASP A 82 4.30 9.94 10.64
CA ASP A 82 5.43 10.61 11.30
C ASP A 82 6.74 10.25 10.60
N TRP A 83 6.89 9.02 10.11
CA TRP A 83 8.01 8.59 9.28
C TRP A 83 8.18 9.45 8.02
N THR A 84 7.07 9.83 7.35
CA THR A 84 7.16 10.71 6.17
C THR A 84 7.59 12.14 6.51
N ALA A 85 7.41 12.59 7.75
CA ALA A 85 7.87 13.91 8.19
C ALA A 85 9.40 14.02 8.28
N HIS A 86 10.09 12.87 8.38
CA HIS A 86 11.56 12.81 8.37
C HIS A 86 12.15 12.79 6.95
N PHE A 87 11.32 12.79 5.91
CA PHE A 87 11.80 12.77 4.53
C PHE A 87 12.42 14.11 4.13
N PRO A 88 13.60 14.11 3.48
CA PRO A 88 14.14 15.31 2.86
C PRO A 88 13.17 15.90 1.83
N SER A 89 13.14 17.23 1.70
CA SER A 89 12.30 17.92 0.71
C SER A 89 12.58 17.50 -0.74
N THR A 90 13.78 16.98 -1.02
CA THR A 90 14.15 16.42 -2.32
C THR A 90 13.38 15.16 -2.69
N TRP A 91 12.76 14.48 -1.72
CA TRP A 91 11.96 13.28 -1.90
C TRP A 91 10.50 13.60 -2.25
N CYS A 92 10.07 14.86 -2.10
CA CYS A 92 8.72 15.27 -2.43
C CYS A 92 8.42 15.01 -3.92
N TYR A 93 7.23 14.51 -4.17
CA TYR A 93 6.72 14.36 -5.53
C TYR A 93 6.18 15.68 -6.07
N GLN A 94 6.21 15.80 -7.39
CA GLN A 94 5.50 16.85 -8.11
C GLN A 94 4.25 16.25 -8.73
N ARG A 95 3.12 16.93 -8.53
CA ARG A 95 1.84 16.53 -9.08
C ARG A 95 1.62 17.19 -10.44
N HIS A 96 1.27 16.38 -11.43
CA HIS A 96 0.92 16.84 -12.76
C HIS A 96 -0.47 16.38 -13.15
N THR A 97 -1.12 17.18 -14.00
CA THR A 97 -2.42 16.85 -14.59
C THR A 97 -2.25 16.70 -16.09
N LEU A 98 -2.47 15.49 -16.61
CA LEU A 98 -2.40 15.21 -18.04
C LEU A 98 -3.52 15.96 -18.78
N SER A 99 -3.17 16.65 -19.86
CA SER A 99 -4.13 17.45 -20.64
C SER A 99 -5.06 16.56 -21.46
N ASN A 100 -6.37 16.83 -21.41
CA ASN A 100 -7.36 16.23 -22.30
C ASN A 100 -7.45 17.02 -23.62
N PRO A 101 -7.65 16.40 -24.81
CA PRO A 101 -7.78 14.98 -25.09
C PRO A 101 -6.61 14.48 -25.97
N HIS A 102 -5.56 13.94 -25.35
CA HIS A 102 -4.74 12.92 -26.02
C HIS A 102 -5.20 11.56 -25.50
N PRO A 103 -5.23 10.49 -26.33
CA PRO A 103 -5.57 9.15 -25.87
C PRO A 103 -4.39 8.56 -25.10
N TRP A 104 -4.10 9.10 -23.93
CA TRP A 104 -3.50 8.32 -22.87
C TRP A 104 -4.27 7.02 -22.70
N LEU A 105 -3.56 5.92 -22.88
CA LEU A 105 -4.12 4.59 -22.79
C LEU A 105 -4.58 4.40 -21.34
N THR A 106 -5.87 4.15 -21.12
CA THR A 106 -6.43 3.82 -19.79
C THR A 106 -5.80 2.57 -19.19
N ARG A 107 -5.13 1.76 -20.02
CA ARG A 107 -4.21 0.71 -19.57
C ARG A 107 -3.06 1.30 -18.77
N ASP A 108 -2.41 2.33 -19.30
CA ASP A 108 -1.15 2.84 -18.78
C ASP A 108 -1.34 3.88 -17.66
N PHE A 109 -2.54 4.48 -17.56
CA PHE A 109 -2.89 5.49 -16.56
C PHE A 109 -4.28 5.23 -15.98
N TYR A 110 -4.36 5.09 -14.65
CA TYR A 110 -5.65 4.98 -13.97
C TYR A 110 -6.41 6.33 -13.89
N SER A 111 -5.67 7.45 -13.73
CA SER A 111 -6.24 8.78 -13.52
C SER A 111 -5.38 9.90 -14.16
N PRO A 112 -5.93 11.12 -14.38
CA PRO A 112 -5.21 12.31 -14.92
C PRO A 112 -4.06 12.79 -14.10
N ILE A 113 -4.04 12.36 -12.86
CA ILE A 113 -3.07 12.82 -11.91
C ILE A 113 -1.92 11.83 -11.95
N VAL A 114 -0.72 12.35 -12.25
CA VAL A 114 0.51 11.57 -12.19
C VAL A 114 1.52 12.29 -11.31
N TYR A 115 2.34 11.51 -10.61
CA TYR A 115 3.40 12.00 -9.74
C TYR A 115 4.75 11.77 -10.38
N SER A 116 5.59 12.80 -10.43
CA SER A 116 6.99 12.67 -10.78
C SER A 116 7.89 12.86 -9.57
N TYR A 117 9.04 12.22 -9.61
CA TYR A 117 10.02 12.25 -8.53
C TYR A 117 11.39 12.65 -9.11
N SER A 118 12.24 13.22 -8.27
CA SER A 118 13.63 13.53 -8.64
C SER A 118 14.49 12.25 -8.80
N SER A 119 14.06 11.13 -8.21
CA SER A 119 14.71 9.82 -8.32
C SER A 119 13.69 8.67 -8.25
N PRO A 120 13.89 7.58 -9.02
CA PRO A 120 13.12 6.33 -8.87
C PRO A 120 13.19 5.73 -7.45
N ALA A 121 14.29 5.97 -6.73
CA ALA A 121 14.42 5.51 -5.35
C ALA A 121 13.37 6.17 -4.43
N TYR A 122 13.09 7.46 -4.61
CA TYR A 122 12.09 8.17 -3.81
C TYR A 122 10.67 7.74 -4.17
N ALA A 123 10.41 7.51 -5.46
CA ALA A 123 9.15 6.92 -5.89
C ALA A 123 8.90 5.55 -5.25
N ALA A 124 9.95 4.71 -5.14
CA ALA A 124 9.86 3.43 -4.47
C ALA A 124 9.53 3.57 -2.98
N VAL A 125 10.13 4.53 -2.26
CA VAL A 125 9.84 4.82 -0.85
C VAL A 125 8.39 5.30 -0.66
N TRP A 126 7.90 6.20 -1.51
CA TRP A 126 6.50 6.65 -1.45
C TRP A 126 5.52 5.52 -1.75
N ASN A 127 5.81 4.67 -2.75
CA ASN A 127 4.98 3.51 -3.05
C ASN A 127 4.98 2.50 -1.90
N GLN A 128 6.12 2.36 -1.21
CA GLN A 128 6.23 1.57 0.01
C GLN A 128 5.34 2.13 1.11
N TYR A 129 5.38 3.43 1.33
CA TYR A 129 4.49 4.12 2.26
C TYR A 129 3.01 3.87 1.93
N TYR A 130 2.58 4.13 0.70
CA TYR A 130 1.17 3.96 0.29
C TYR A 130 0.70 2.51 0.46
N ALA A 131 1.47 1.53 -0.04
CA ALA A 131 1.11 0.12 0.08
C ALA A 131 1.05 -0.34 1.55
N THR A 132 1.96 0.14 2.40
CA THR A 132 2.01 -0.21 3.82
C THR A 132 0.83 0.40 4.58
N ARG A 133 0.50 1.66 4.29
CA ARG A 133 -0.70 2.34 4.81
C ARG A 133 -1.99 1.62 4.38
N MET A 134 -2.09 1.20 3.12
CA MET A 134 -3.22 0.39 2.64
C MET A 134 -3.33 -0.93 3.42
N LEU A 135 -2.20 -1.62 3.63
CA LEU A 135 -2.16 -2.90 4.35
C LEU A 135 -2.64 -2.76 5.81
N ILE A 136 -2.17 -1.75 6.54
CA ILE A 136 -2.57 -1.55 7.94
C ILE A 136 -4.03 -1.10 8.05
N ASN A 137 -4.52 -0.23 7.15
CA ASN A 137 -5.92 0.18 7.15
C ASN A 137 -6.87 -0.96 6.79
N SER A 138 -6.51 -1.84 5.84
CA SER A 138 -7.29 -3.07 5.57
C SER A 138 -7.25 -4.03 6.78
N THR A 139 -6.11 -4.14 7.45
CA THR A 139 -5.99 -4.92 8.69
C THR A 139 -6.92 -4.35 9.77
N ARG A 140 -6.94 -3.02 9.97
CA ARG A 140 -7.82 -2.32 10.90
C ARG A 140 -9.30 -2.53 10.56
N LEU A 141 -9.69 -2.45 9.29
CA LEU A 141 -11.05 -2.77 8.85
C LEU A 141 -11.49 -4.20 9.21
N ARG A 142 -10.58 -5.17 9.12
CA ARG A 142 -10.85 -6.56 9.52
C ARG A 142 -10.99 -6.69 11.04
N VAL A 143 -10.18 -5.98 11.81
CA VAL A 143 -10.31 -5.93 13.28
C VAL A 143 -11.66 -5.30 13.67
N LEU A 144 -12.03 -4.16 13.08
CA LEU A 144 -13.31 -3.49 13.35
C LEU A 144 -14.52 -4.39 13.03
N LYS A 145 -14.47 -5.13 11.91
CA LYS A 145 -15.49 -6.13 11.54
C LYS A 145 -15.61 -7.27 12.57
N LEU A 146 -14.54 -7.58 13.32
CA LEU A 146 -14.59 -8.56 14.40
C LEU A 146 -15.20 -7.98 15.68
N SER A 147 -14.84 -6.73 16.01
CA SER A 147 -15.23 -6.09 17.26
C SER A 147 -16.74 -5.86 17.35
N ARG A 148 -17.38 -5.31 16.30
CA ARG A 148 -18.81 -4.93 16.34
C ARG A 148 -19.42 -4.94 14.92
N PRO A 149 -20.26 -5.93 14.57
CA PRO A 149 -20.94 -5.97 13.26
C PRO A 149 -22.02 -4.89 13.09
N ASP A 150 -22.63 -4.45 14.18
CA ASP A 150 -23.84 -3.61 14.16
C ASP A 150 -23.61 -2.17 14.68
N SER A 151 -24.06 -1.22 13.86
CA SER A 151 -24.48 0.19 14.03
C SER A 151 -24.18 0.96 15.33
N ASP A 152 -22.97 0.91 15.87
CA ASP A 152 -22.49 1.94 16.79
C ASP A 152 -21.83 3.07 15.95
N ASP A 153 -22.31 4.31 16.10
CA ASP A 153 -21.89 5.47 15.29
C ASP A 153 -20.37 5.64 15.31
N PHE A 154 -19.73 5.39 16.46
CA PHE A 154 -18.27 5.50 16.60
C PHE A 154 -17.48 4.43 15.82
N ALA A 155 -17.98 3.20 15.75
CA ALA A 155 -17.34 2.13 14.98
C ALA A 155 -17.55 2.36 13.47
N TYR A 156 -18.70 2.93 13.10
CA TYR A 156 -19.01 3.31 11.72
C TYR A 156 -18.09 4.45 11.23
N GLU A 157 -17.89 5.50 12.03
CA GLU A 157 -16.96 6.60 11.71
C GLU A 157 -15.53 6.11 11.49
N GLN A 158 -15.01 5.27 12.39
CA GLN A 158 -13.67 4.67 12.23
C GLN A 158 -13.54 3.82 10.96
N ARG A 159 -14.60 3.12 10.58
CA ARG A 159 -14.63 2.33 9.35
C ARG A 159 -14.59 3.23 8.12
N LEU A 160 -15.38 4.31 8.11
CA LEU A 160 -15.37 5.29 7.02
C LEU A 160 -14.01 5.98 6.89
N GLU A 161 -13.39 6.33 8.02
CA GLU A 161 -12.03 6.88 8.07
C GLU A 161 -11.04 5.93 7.38
N CYS A 162 -11.03 4.64 7.76
CA CYS A 162 -10.13 3.66 7.15
C CYS A 162 -10.38 3.50 5.64
N LEU A 163 -11.64 3.48 5.21
CA LEU A 163 -12.00 3.40 3.79
C LEU A 163 -11.53 4.63 3.02
N SER A 164 -11.70 5.83 3.59
CA SER A 164 -11.22 7.09 3.02
C SER A 164 -9.69 7.08 2.88
N HIS A 165 -8.97 6.70 3.94
CA HIS A 165 -7.52 6.59 3.90
C HIS A 165 -7.05 5.60 2.84
N MET A 166 -7.64 4.40 2.76
CA MET A 166 -7.27 3.46 1.71
C MET A 166 -7.51 4.02 0.32
N LYS A 167 -8.65 4.70 0.09
CA LYS A 167 -8.93 5.30 -1.21
C LYS A 167 -7.85 6.31 -1.60
N ILE A 168 -7.49 7.23 -0.70
CA ILE A 168 -6.43 8.22 -0.92
C ILE A 168 -5.10 7.52 -1.24
N MET A 169 -4.69 6.53 -0.44
CA MET A 169 -3.44 5.80 -0.68
C MET A 169 -3.46 5.01 -1.98
N THR A 170 -4.63 4.51 -2.39
CA THR A 170 -4.81 3.78 -3.64
C THR A 170 -4.68 4.72 -4.84
N ASP A 171 -5.32 5.89 -4.78
CA ASP A 171 -5.23 6.93 -5.80
C ASP A 171 -3.77 7.43 -5.91
N ASP A 172 -3.11 7.70 -4.78
CA ASP A 172 -1.72 8.15 -4.75
C ASP A 172 -0.75 7.11 -5.33
N LEU A 173 -0.94 5.83 -4.97
CA LEU A 173 -0.15 4.74 -5.55
C LEU A 173 -0.37 4.65 -7.06
N ALA A 174 -1.63 4.71 -7.52
CA ALA A 174 -1.96 4.67 -8.94
C ALA A 174 -1.35 5.86 -9.72
N SER A 175 -1.28 7.05 -9.10
CA SER A 175 -0.64 8.24 -9.67
C SER A 175 0.89 8.15 -9.72
N SER A 176 1.52 7.40 -8.81
CA SER A 176 2.97 7.21 -8.76
C SER A 176 3.49 6.12 -9.71
N LEU A 177 2.68 5.09 -9.97
CA LEU A 177 3.10 3.96 -10.81
C LEU A 177 3.57 4.36 -12.21
N PRO A 178 2.92 5.30 -12.94
CA PRO A 178 3.39 5.69 -14.26
C PRO A 178 4.84 6.19 -14.28
N PHE A 179 5.27 6.91 -13.25
CA PHE A 179 6.67 7.36 -13.16
C PHE A 179 7.62 6.20 -12.91
N CYS A 180 7.23 5.28 -12.02
CA CYS A 180 8.04 4.08 -11.76
C CYS A 180 8.15 3.21 -13.02
N LEU A 181 7.08 3.16 -13.82
CA LEU A 181 7.00 2.40 -15.09
C LEU A 181 7.67 3.14 -16.24
N ARG A 182 8.27 4.30 -15.94
CA ARG A 182 8.86 5.23 -16.90
C ARG A 182 7.90 5.59 -18.04
N ARG A 183 6.59 5.49 -17.81
CA ARG A 183 5.51 5.75 -18.78
C ARG A 183 5.50 7.17 -19.28
N PHE A 184 6.17 8.07 -18.56
CA PHE A 184 6.32 9.45 -18.94
C PHE A 184 7.62 10.07 -18.42
N LYS A 185 8.02 11.16 -19.06
CA LYS A 185 9.13 12.03 -18.71
C LYS A 185 8.61 13.46 -18.62
N VAL A 186 9.09 14.17 -17.61
CA VAL A 186 8.81 15.60 -17.43
C VAL A 186 9.91 16.36 -18.17
N THR A 187 9.53 17.11 -19.20
CA THR A 187 10.43 17.99 -19.97
C THR A 187 10.08 19.44 -19.69
N ASP A 188 11.08 20.24 -19.32
CA ASP A 188 10.92 21.68 -19.18
C ASP A 188 10.75 22.29 -20.58
N SER A 189 9.65 23.00 -20.81
CA SER A 189 9.44 23.71 -22.08
C SER A 189 10.36 24.93 -22.13
N PRO A 190 11.32 25.03 -23.08
CA PRO A 190 12.18 26.21 -23.16
C PRO A 190 11.45 27.48 -23.62
N ASN A 191 10.20 27.37 -24.10
CA ASN A 191 9.50 28.45 -24.83
C ASN A 191 8.15 28.89 -24.24
N SER A 192 7.73 28.43 -23.06
CA SER A 192 6.49 28.91 -22.43
C SER A 192 6.79 29.80 -21.22
N SER A 193 6.32 31.04 -21.27
CA SER A 193 6.27 31.96 -20.12
C SER A 193 5.34 31.49 -18.99
N SER A 194 4.64 30.36 -19.20
CA SER A 194 3.96 29.59 -18.16
C SER A 194 4.80 28.36 -17.81
N HIS A 195 5.04 28.14 -16.51
CA HIS A 195 5.69 26.95 -15.95
C HIS A 195 4.82 25.69 -16.12
N GLN A 196 4.53 25.29 -17.37
CA GLN A 196 3.83 24.05 -17.67
C GLN A 196 4.85 23.05 -18.18
N ASN A 197 5.17 22.07 -17.34
CA ASN A 197 6.05 20.98 -17.71
C ASN A 197 5.35 20.11 -18.76
N LEU A 198 6.03 19.86 -19.88
CA LEU A 198 5.54 18.96 -20.92
C LEU A 198 5.78 17.51 -20.48
N ILE A 199 4.77 16.67 -20.64
CA ILE A 199 4.85 15.26 -20.30
C ILE A 199 5.02 14.46 -21.60
N THR A 200 6.20 13.88 -21.78
CA THR A 200 6.52 13.02 -22.93
C THR A 200 6.36 11.56 -22.52
N LEU A 201 5.52 10.80 -23.21
CA LEU A 201 5.32 9.37 -22.94
C LEU A 201 6.55 8.58 -23.39
N ASP A 202 7.10 7.76 -22.50
CA ASP A 202 8.19 6.83 -22.81
C ASP A 202 7.77 5.45 -22.30
N THR A 203 8.21 4.38 -22.92
CA THR A 203 7.85 3.02 -22.49
C THR A 203 9.10 2.18 -22.61
N ASN A 204 9.76 1.88 -21.48
CA ASN A 204 10.50 0.64 -21.24
C ASN A 204 11.24 0.64 -19.87
N GLU A 205 11.31 -0.57 -19.30
CA GLU A 205 12.15 -1.07 -18.17
C GLU A 205 11.65 -0.98 -16.71
N ASP A 206 12.32 -1.81 -15.89
CA ASP A 206 11.88 -2.60 -14.73
C ASP A 206 11.47 -1.85 -13.45
N ILE A 207 10.43 -2.40 -12.80
CA ILE A 207 9.98 -2.05 -11.45
C ILE A 207 10.07 -3.23 -10.50
N LYS A 208 10.36 -2.94 -9.23
CA LYS A 208 10.12 -3.86 -8.10
C LYS A 208 8.62 -4.17 -7.89
N PRO A 209 8.12 -5.38 -8.19
CA PRO A 209 6.68 -5.68 -8.24
C PRO A 209 5.93 -5.69 -6.88
N CYS A 210 6.63 -5.53 -5.76
CA CYS A 210 6.08 -5.86 -4.45
C CYS A 210 4.96 -4.91 -3.97
N MET A 211 4.94 -3.65 -4.42
CA MET A 211 3.92 -2.68 -3.97
C MET A 211 2.59 -2.90 -4.68
N VAL A 212 2.65 -3.18 -5.98
CA VAL A 212 1.47 -3.53 -6.81
C VAL A 212 0.85 -4.85 -6.33
N THR A 213 1.68 -5.79 -5.86
CA THR A 213 1.23 -7.05 -5.22
C THR A 213 0.34 -6.83 -4.01
N ILE A 214 0.66 -5.86 -3.15
CA ILE A 214 -0.18 -5.54 -1.98
C ILE A 214 -1.49 -4.93 -2.46
N ALA A 215 -1.44 -3.90 -3.30
CA ALA A 215 -2.65 -3.21 -3.78
C ALA A 215 -3.63 -4.14 -4.50
N SER A 216 -3.14 -5.05 -5.34
CA SER A 216 -3.97 -5.99 -6.09
C SER A 216 -4.56 -7.12 -5.24
N SER A 217 -4.05 -7.37 -4.03
CA SER A 217 -4.49 -8.48 -3.17
C SER A 217 -5.42 -8.05 -2.03
N LEU A 218 -5.52 -6.75 -1.71
CA LEU A 218 -6.41 -6.27 -0.65
C LEU A 218 -7.89 -6.41 -1.03
N ARG A 219 -8.74 -6.78 -0.06
CA ARG A 219 -10.19 -6.96 -0.27
C ARG A 219 -10.95 -5.65 -0.38
N ASP A 220 -10.49 -4.64 0.35
CA ASP A 220 -11.24 -3.42 0.59
C ASP A 220 -10.87 -2.29 -0.40
N VAL A 221 -10.07 -2.59 -1.43
CA VAL A 221 -9.76 -1.70 -2.57
C VAL A 221 -10.92 -1.75 -3.58
N ASP A 222 -11.23 -0.62 -4.23
CA ASP A 222 -12.26 -0.55 -5.27
C ASP A 222 -12.01 -1.58 -6.39
N VAL A 223 -13.07 -2.20 -6.88
CA VAL A 223 -12.97 -3.30 -7.87
C VAL A 223 -12.25 -2.86 -9.14
N LYS A 224 -12.51 -1.63 -9.63
CA LYS A 224 -11.85 -1.14 -10.86
C LYS A 224 -10.36 -0.90 -10.62
N GLN A 225 -10.00 -0.30 -9.49
CA GLN A 225 -8.60 -0.09 -9.11
C GLN A 225 -7.87 -1.41 -8.93
N LYS A 226 -8.51 -2.36 -8.25
CA LYS A 226 -7.95 -3.69 -8.02
C LYS A 226 -7.68 -4.43 -9.32
N LEU A 227 -8.62 -4.40 -10.27
CA LEU A 227 -8.43 -4.97 -11.61
C LEU A 227 -7.30 -4.27 -12.36
N TRP A 228 -7.22 -2.94 -12.28
CA TRP A 228 -6.14 -2.19 -12.89
C TRP A 228 -4.76 -2.58 -12.31
N PHE A 229 -4.59 -2.58 -11.00
CA PHE A 229 -3.36 -3.07 -10.36
C PHE A 229 -3.08 -4.55 -10.69
N GLY A 230 -4.11 -5.38 -10.80
CA GLY A 230 -3.98 -6.77 -11.24
C GLY A 230 -3.37 -6.86 -12.64
N SER A 231 -3.85 -6.06 -13.58
CA SER A 231 -3.31 -6.00 -14.94
C SER A 231 -1.87 -5.49 -15.00
N GLU A 232 -1.55 -4.47 -14.19
CA GLU A 232 -0.19 -3.96 -14.05
C GLU A 232 0.76 -5.02 -13.48
N LEU A 233 0.32 -5.74 -12.45
CA LEU A 233 1.12 -6.78 -11.84
C LEU A 233 1.34 -7.97 -12.77
N ALA A 234 0.32 -8.35 -13.54
CA ALA A 234 0.45 -9.42 -14.53
C ALA A 234 1.39 -9.02 -15.66
N HIS A 235 1.34 -7.76 -16.11
CA HIS A 235 2.28 -7.23 -17.09
C HIS A 235 3.73 -7.26 -16.57
N LEU A 236 3.96 -6.78 -15.34
CA LEU A 236 5.26 -6.87 -14.67
C LEU A 236 5.71 -8.32 -14.50
N GLY A 237 4.78 -9.23 -14.16
CA GLY A 237 5.04 -10.66 -14.07
C GLY A 237 5.58 -11.25 -15.37
N ARG A 238 4.95 -10.90 -16.50
CA ARG A 238 5.38 -11.31 -17.85
C ARG A 238 6.74 -10.74 -18.21
N MET A 239 7.02 -9.48 -17.85
CA MET A 239 8.32 -8.84 -18.11
C MET A 239 9.46 -9.50 -17.32
N VAL A 240 9.25 -9.76 -16.03
CA VAL A 240 10.29 -10.29 -15.12
C VAL A 240 10.34 -11.83 -15.16
N GLY A 241 9.42 -12.49 -15.85
CA GLY A 241 9.32 -13.95 -15.95
C GLY A 241 8.79 -14.65 -14.70
N ILE A 242 8.03 -13.93 -13.85
CA ILE A 242 7.47 -14.46 -12.61
C ILE A 242 6.01 -14.87 -12.85
N ARG A 243 5.80 -16.13 -13.21
CA ARG A 243 4.47 -16.70 -13.52
C ARG A 243 3.41 -16.49 -12.46
N VAL A 244 3.79 -16.51 -11.17
CA VAL A 244 2.82 -16.28 -10.09
C VAL A 244 2.18 -14.90 -10.20
N LEU A 245 2.96 -13.88 -10.60
CA LEU A 245 2.45 -12.52 -10.77
C LEU A 245 1.58 -12.38 -12.03
N GLU A 246 1.85 -13.17 -13.08
CA GLU A 246 1.01 -13.21 -14.29
C GLU A 246 -0.44 -13.61 -13.99
N CYS A 247 -0.66 -14.41 -12.94
CA CYS A 247 -1.99 -14.82 -12.50
C CYS A 247 -2.77 -13.70 -11.78
N ALA A 248 -2.21 -12.50 -11.59
CA ALA A 248 -2.87 -11.39 -10.91
C ALA A 248 -4.12 -10.86 -11.62
N GLU A 249 -4.26 -11.13 -12.92
CA GLU A 249 -5.47 -10.85 -13.72
C GLU A 249 -6.59 -11.90 -13.51
N THR A 250 -6.31 -12.99 -12.79
CA THR A 250 -7.22 -14.14 -12.67
C THR A 250 -7.84 -14.26 -11.27
N ASP A 251 -8.97 -14.95 -11.16
CA ASP A 251 -9.66 -15.25 -9.89
C ASP A 251 -8.81 -16.08 -8.90
N GLN A 252 -7.68 -16.64 -9.35
CA GLN A 252 -6.75 -17.41 -8.54
C GLN A 252 -5.74 -16.54 -7.78
N TRP A 253 -5.81 -15.21 -7.95
CA TRP A 253 -4.90 -14.28 -7.30
C TRP A 253 -5.08 -14.24 -5.78
N LEU A 254 -3.96 -13.99 -5.08
CA LEU A 254 -3.92 -13.96 -3.61
C LEU A 254 -4.82 -12.85 -3.06
N VAL A 255 -5.55 -13.16 -1.98
CA VAL A 255 -6.39 -12.20 -1.27
C VAL A 255 -5.93 -12.08 0.18
N LEU A 256 -5.50 -10.88 0.58
CA LEU A 256 -4.89 -10.58 1.89
C LEU A 256 -5.87 -10.03 2.94
#